data_AF-A0A4D6E543-F1
#
_entry.id   AF-A0A4D6E543-F1
#
_cell.length_a   1.000
_cell.length_b   1.000
_cell.length_c   1.000
_cell.angle_alpha   90.00
_cell.angle_beta   90.00
_cell.angle_gamma   90.00
#
_symmetry.space_group_name_H-M   'P 1'
#
loop_
_entity.id
_entity.type
_entity.pdbx_description
1 polymer ?
#
loop_
_entity_poly.entity_id
_entity_poly.type
_entity_poly.pdbx_seq_one_letter_code
_entity_poly.pdbx_strand_id
1 'polypeptide(L)'
;MSLILLLTLSMTVVIIIYIINTLMVIKPDINKLSPYECGFDPLGDARSPISIQFFLVAILFILFDLEIVLLLPIPWSMNTNPPETTTTLTMILLTLLALGLIYEWRQGGLEWTE
;
A
#
# COMPACT_ATOMS: atom_id res chain seq x y z
N MET A 1 -11.96 -10.65 -25.71
CA MET A 1 -12.41 -9.53 -24.85
C MET A 1 -11.26 -8.54 -24.78
N SER A 2 -11.41 -7.27 -25.18
CA SER A 2 -10.34 -6.28 -24.98
C SER A 2 -10.18 -5.99 -23.48
N LEU A 3 -8.98 -5.59 -23.03
CA LEU A 3 -8.75 -5.20 -21.64
C LEU A 3 -9.72 -4.10 -21.19
N ILE A 4 -10.00 -3.15 -22.07
CA ILE A 4 -10.97 -2.07 -21.85
C ILE A 4 -12.35 -2.67 -21.56
N LEU A 5 -12.79 -3.67 -22.33
CA LEU A 5 -14.09 -4.31 -22.14
C LEU A 5 -14.16 -5.10 -20.81
N LEU A 6 -13.05 -5.70 -20.36
CA LEU A 6 -13.01 -6.37 -19.06
C LEU A 6 -13.10 -5.36 -17.90
N LEU A 7 -12.35 -4.27 -17.98
CA LEU A 7 -12.36 -3.22 -16.96
C LEU A 7 -13.72 -2.54 -16.86
N THR A 8 -14.33 -2.20 -18.00
CA THR A 8 -15.67 -1.59 -18.01
C THR A 8 -16.72 -2.53 -17.43
N LEU A 9 -16.66 -3.83 -17.76
CA LEU A 9 -17.56 -4.83 -17.19
C LEU A 9 -17.39 -4.96 -15.66
N SER A 10 -16.15 -4.98 -15.17
CA SER A 10 -15.90 -5.08 -13.73
C SER A 10 -16.45 -3.87 -12.96
N MET A 11 -16.26 -2.67 -13.49
CA MET A 11 -16.73 -1.43 -12.87
C MET A 11 -18.26 -1.34 -12.91
N THR A 12 -18.90 -1.73 -14.02
CA THR A 12 -20.36 -1.71 -14.10
C THR A 12 -21.00 -2.69 -13.11
N VAL A 13 -20.43 -3.88 -12.93
CA VAL A 13 -20.91 -4.85 -11.93
C VAL A 13 -20.84 -4.27 -10.52
N VAL A 14 -19.72 -3.66 -10.12
CA VAL A 14 -19.57 -3.02 -8.80
C VAL A 14 -20.60 -1.90 -8.60
N ILE A 15 -20.79 -1.05 -9.61
CA ILE A 15 -21.74 0.06 -9.56
C ILE A 15 -23.18 -0.45 -9.45
N ILE A 16 -23.56 -1.47 -10.21
CA ILE A 16 -24.90 -2.07 -10.15
C ILE A 16 -25.18 -2.63 -8.75
N ILE A 17 -24.23 -3.38 -8.17
CA ILE A 17 -24.36 -3.93 -6.81
C ILE A 17 -24.52 -2.80 -5.78
N TYR A 18 -23.72 -1.74 -5.90
CA TYR A 18 -23.83 -0.57 -5.03
C TYR A 18 -25.21 0.11 -5.14
N ILE A 19 -25.71 0.34 -6.36
CA ILE A 19 -27.03 0.93 -6.59
C ILE A 19 -28.13 0.07 -5.96
N ILE A 20 -28.09 -1.25 -6.18
CA ILE A 20 -29.04 -2.20 -5.57
C ILE A 20 -29.02 -2.07 -4.04
N ASN A 21 -27.84 -2.02 -3.42
CA ASN A 21 -27.70 -1.86 -1.98
C ASN A 21 -28.32 -0.54 -1.48
N THR A 22 -28.09 0.57 -2.18
CA THR A 22 -28.65 1.87 -1.79
C THR A 22 -30.17 1.97 -1.94
N LEU A 23 -30.77 1.19 -2.86
CA LEU A 23 -32.21 1.15 -3.07
C LEU A 23 -32.93 0.20 -2.09
N MET A 24 -32.19 -0.60 -1.33
CA MET A 24 -32.77 -1.52 -0.36
C MET A 24 -33.40 -0.75 0.81
N VAL A 25 -34.51 -1.26 1.35
CA VAL A 25 -35.22 -0.61 2.47
C VAL A 25 -34.37 -0.71 3.74
N ILE A 26 -33.82 0.43 4.18
CA ILE A 26 -33.10 0.55 5.44
C ILE A 26 -34.09 1.02 6.52
N LYS A 27 -34.15 0.32 7.65
CA LYS A 27 -34.85 0.78 8.87
C LYS A 27 -33.80 1.32 9.85
N PRO A 28 -33.47 2.62 9.78
CA PRO A 28 -32.46 3.21 10.66
C PRO A 28 -32.95 3.16 12.11
N ASP A 29 -32.06 2.73 12.99
CA ASP A 29 -32.24 2.73 14.44
C ASP A 29 -30.95 3.32 15.01
N ILE A 30 -31.06 4.11 16.08
CA ILE A 30 -29.92 4.78 16.72
C ILE A 30 -28.85 3.74 17.10
N ASN A 31 -29.28 2.59 17.64
CA ASN A 31 -28.38 1.49 18.02
C ASN A 31 -27.74 0.76 16.82
N LYS A 32 -28.33 0.87 15.62
CA LYS A 32 -27.75 0.30 14.38
C LYS A 32 -26.77 1.27 13.71
N LEU A 33 -26.93 2.56 13.98
CA LEU A 33 -26.10 3.64 13.45
C LEU A 33 -24.95 4.01 14.38
N SER A 34 -24.99 3.59 15.65
CA SER A 34 -23.91 3.79 16.61
C SER A 34 -22.68 2.94 16.28
N PRO A 35 -21.45 3.42 16.59
CA PRO A 35 -20.23 2.64 16.45
C PRO A 35 -20.29 1.32 17.24
N TYR A 36 -19.70 0.27 16.67
CA TYR A 36 -19.62 -1.02 17.34
C TYR A 36 -18.32 -1.12 18.17
N GLU A 37 -18.44 -1.14 19.49
CA GLU A 37 -17.32 -1.38 20.42
C GLU A 37 -17.62 -2.62 21.29
N CYS A 38 -17.73 -3.79 20.66
CA CYS A 38 -17.98 -5.07 21.34
C CYS A 38 -19.25 -5.10 22.22
N GLY A 39 -20.24 -4.25 21.92
CA GLY A 39 -21.49 -4.13 22.69
C GLY A 39 -21.44 -3.10 23.82
N PHE A 40 -20.35 -2.34 23.93
CA PHE A 40 -20.21 -1.21 24.85
C PHE A 40 -20.36 0.12 24.10
N ASP A 41 -20.67 1.17 24.87
CA ASP A 41 -20.60 2.55 24.38
C ASP A 41 -19.14 2.91 24.09
N PRO A 42 -18.86 3.64 23.00
CA PRO A 42 -17.49 3.83 22.56
C PRO A 42 -16.65 4.63 23.56
N LEU A 43 -15.48 4.11 23.90
CA LEU A 43 -14.55 4.76 24.82
C LEU A 43 -13.65 5.72 24.05
N GLY A 44 -14.18 6.91 23.79
CA GLY A 44 -13.45 7.98 23.11
C GLY A 44 -13.65 7.99 21.59
N ASP A 45 -12.71 8.60 20.88
CA ASP A 45 -12.75 8.72 19.42
C ASP A 45 -11.89 7.62 18.77
N ALA A 46 -12.40 7.03 17.69
CA ALA A 46 -11.65 6.10 16.84
C ALA A 46 -10.47 6.78 16.12
N ARG A 47 -10.43 8.11 16.10
CA ARG A 47 -9.34 8.93 15.52
C ARG A 47 -8.27 9.30 16.56
N SER A 48 -7.97 8.40 17.48
CA SER A 48 -6.86 8.55 18.42
C SER A 48 -5.51 8.55 17.70
N PRO A 49 -4.46 9.20 18.27
CA PRO A 49 -3.14 9.20 17.66
C PRO A 49 -2.60 7.77 17.53
N ILE A 50 -2.26 7.40 16.30
CA ILE A 50 -1.64 6.11 15.95
C ILE A 50 -0.15 6.16 16.30
N SER A 51 0.45 5.00 16.59
CA SER A 51 1.88 4.92 16.93
C SER A 51 2.77 5.43 15.79
N ILE A 52 3.85 6.13 16.15
CA ILE A 52 4.76 6.77 15.19
C ILE A 52 5.55 5.75 14.35
N GLN A 53 5.64 4.51 14.82
CA GLN A 53 6.30 3.40 14.11
C GLN A 53 5.61 3.11 12.78
N PHE A 54 4.27 3.12 12.73
CA PHE A 54 3.53 2.92 11.47
C PHE A 54 3.81 4.04 10.46
N PHE A 55 4.04 5.26 10.94
CA PHE A 55 4.40 6.38 10.09
C PHE A 55 5.82 6.22 9.50
N LEU A 56 6.78 5.74 10.28
CA LEU A 56 8.14 5.48 9.81
C LEU A 56 8.16 4.38 8.74
N VAL A 57 7.38 3.30 8.94
CA VAL A 57 7.21 2.24 7.93
C VAL A 57 6.61 2.78 6.63
N ALA A 58 5.66 3.71 6.71
CA ALA A 58 5.07 4.32 5.51
C ALA A 58 6.09 5.16 4.71
N ILE A 59 6.94 5.94 5.38
CA ILE A 59 8.02 6.68 4.71
C ILE A 59 9.02 5.71 4.06
N LEU A 60 9.42 4.68 4.80
CA LEU A 60 10.33 3.65 4.30
C LEU A 60 9.76 2.94 3.07
N PHE A 61 8.46 2.62 3.08
CA PHE A 61 7.77 2.06 1.93
C PHE A 61 7.83 2.98 0.70
N ILE A 62 7.61 4.29 0.87
CA ILE A 62 7.67 5.26 -0.24
C ILE A 62 9.07 5.30 -0.85
N LEU A 63 10.12 5.28 -0.02
CA LEU A 63 11.50 5.28 -0.51
C LEU A 63 11.83 4.01 -1.28
N PHE A 64 11.48 2.83 -0.75
CA PHE A 64 11.70 1.56 -1.45
C PHE A 64 10.85 1.44 -2.73
N ASP A 65 9.62 1.96 -2.75
CA ASP A 65 8.78 1.94 -3.95
C ASP A 65 9.42 2.74 -5.10
N LEU A 66 10.00 3.90 -4.79
CA LEU A 66 10.77 4.69 -5.76
C LEU A 66 11.97 3.90 -6.31
N GLU A 67 12.72 3.22 -5.44
CA GLU A 67 13.86 2.40 -5.87
C GLU A 67 13.42 1.19 -6.72
N ILE A 68 12.27 0.58 -6.42
CA ILE A 68 11.69 -0.50 -7.24
C ILE A 68 11.32 0.01 -8.63
N VAL A 69 10.76 1.22 -8.74
CA VAL A 69 10.48 1.86 -10.04
C VAL A 69 11.76 2.02 -10.87
N LEU A 70 12.89 2.33 -10.22
CA LEU A 70 14.20 2.41 -10.89
C LEU A 70 14.74 1.03 -11.31
N LEU A 71 14.39 -0.04 -10.59
CA LEU A 71 14.77 -1.42 -10.94
C LEU A 71 13.88 -2.02 -12.05
N LEU A 72 12.63 -1.59 -12.19
CA LEU A 72 11.67 -2.13 -13.16
C LEU A 72 12.19 -2.16 -14.62
N PRO A 73 12.90 -1.13 -15.15
CA PRO A 73 13.36 -1.15 -16.54
C PRO A 73 14.55 -2.07 -16.85
N ILE A 74 15.14 -2.74 -15.85
CA ILE A 74 16.34 -3.58 -16.02
C ILE A 74 16.17 -4.67 -17.09
N PRO A 75 15.08 -5.45 -17.15
CA PRO A 75 14.92 -6.51 -18.15
C PRO A 75 15.00 -5.99 -19.59
N TRP A 76 14.51 -4.77 -19.86
CA TRP A 76 14.65 -4.14 -21.17
C TRP A 76 16.07 -3.60 -21.37
N SER A 77 16.66 -3.01 -20.34
CA SER A 77 18.00 -2.44 -20.36
C SER A 77 19.10 -3.49 -20.64
N MET A 78 18.95 -4.70 -20.12
CA MET A 78 19.89 -5.82 -20.34
C MET A 78 20.01 -6.27 -21.80
N ASN A 79 19.01 -5.97 -22.63
CA ASN A 79 19.04 -6.28 -24.05
C ASN A 79 19.78 -5.21 -24.89
N THR A 80 20.27 -4.14 -24.26
CA THR A 80 21.04 -3.09 -24.94
C THR A 80 22.55 -3.36 -24.86
N ASN A 81 23.28 -3.05 -25.94
CA ASN A 81 24.74 -3.21 -26.01
C ASN A 81 25.44 -1.87 -25.68
N PRO A 82 26.41 -1.83 -24.76
CA PRO A 82 26.90 -2.93 -23.91
C PRO A 82 26.07 -3.10 -22.62
N PRO A 83 25.79 -4.35 -22.18
CA PRO A 83 25.05 -4.61 -20.94
C PRO A 83 25.90 -4.40 -19.66
N GLU A 84 27.20 -4.18 -19.80
CA GLU A 84 28.12 -3.98 -18.67
C GLU A 84 27.78 -2.72 -17.85
N THR A 85 27.32 -1.65 -18.50
CA THR A 85 26.92 -0.41 -17.80
C THR A 85 25.63 -0.60 -17.01
N THR A 86 24.69 -1.39 -17.54
CA THR A 86 23.38 -1.61 -16.91
C THR A 86 23.51 -2.55 -15.72
N THR A 87 24.33 -3.60 -15.84
CA THR A 87 24.70 -4.50 -14.73
C THR A 87 25.42 -3.77 -13.61
N THR A 88 26.44 -2.95 -13.91
CA THR A 88 27.17 -2.19 -12.88
C THR A 88 26.27 -1.19 -12.13
N LEU A 89 25.44 -0.43 -12.84
CA LEU A 89 24.49 0.50 -12.21
C LEU A 89 23.44 -0.23 -11.37
N THR A 90 22.94 -1.37 -11.84
CA THR A 90 22.00 -2.21 -11.08
C THR A 90 22.63 -2.70 -9.78
N MET A 91 23.88 -3.17 -9.82
CA MET A 91 24.58 -3.61 -8.62
C MET A 91 24.79 -2.47 -7.63
N ILE A 92 25.15 -1.28 -8.11
CA ILE A 92 25.28 -0.08 -7.26
C ILE A 92 23.94 0.22 -6.57
N LEU A 93 22.84 0.24 -7.33
CA LEU A 93 21.51 0.51 -6.78
C LEU A 93 21.08 -0.52 -5.73
N LEU A 94 21.29 -1.82 -6.00
CA LEU A 94 21.00 -2.88 -5.03
C LEU A 94 21.86 -2.79 -3.77
N THR A 95 23.13 -2.41 -3.89
CA THR A 95 23.98 -2.19 -2.71
C THR A 95 23.51 -1.01 -1.88
N LEU A 96 23.06 0.07 -2.51
CA LEU A 96 22.52 1.24 -1.82
C LEU A 96 21.23 0.88 -1.05
N LEU A 97 20.32 0.16 -1.70
CA LEU A 97 19.08 -0.35 -1.11
C LEU A 97 19.38 -1.22 0.13
N ALA A 98 20.31 -2.17 -0.01
CA ALA A 98 20.72 -3.05 1.09
C ALA A 98 21.35 -2.27 2.25
N LEU A 99 22.22 -1.29 1.97
CA LEU A 99 22.84 -0.46 3.00
C LEU A 99 21.82 0.43 3.73
N GLY A 100 20.87 1.00 2.99
CA GLY A 100 19.76 1.79 3.57
C GLY A 100 18.91 0.94 4.53
N LEU A 101 18.55 -0.28 4.11
CA LEU A 101 17.81 -1.20 4.96
C LEU A 101 18.59 -1.60 6.23
N ILE A 102 19.89 -1.89 6.09
CA ILE A 102 20.76 -2.23 7.23
C ILE A 102 20.86 -1.04 8.19
N TYR A 103 20.94 0.18 7.69
CA TYR A 103 20.98 1.39 8.52
C TYR A 103 19.70 1.55 9.33
N GLU A 104 18.53 1.47 8.70
CA GLU A 104 17.24 1.60 9.37
C GLU A 104 16.99 0.50 10.40
N TRP A 105 17.41 -0.74 10.09
CA TRP A 105 17.37 -1.83 11.07
C TRP A 105 18.23 -1.50 12.29
N ARG A 106 19.49 -1.10 12.08
CA ARG A 106 20.40 -0.80 13.20
C ARG A 106 19.93 0.36 14.08
N GLN A 107 19.11 1.27 13.55
CA GLN A 107 18.53 2.37 14.31
C GLN A 107 17.23 2.00 15.04
N GLY A 108 16.79 0.75 14.95
CA GLY A 108 15.56 0.28 15.60
C GLY A 108 14.29 0.80 14.93
N GLY A 109 14.36 1.37 13.72
CA GLY A 109 13.18 1.85 12.98
C GLY A 109 12.20 0.72 12.63
N LEU A 110 12.70 -0.52 12.61
CA LEU A 110 11.93 -1.74 12.35
C LEU A 110 11.62 -2.53 13.64
N GLU A 111 12.04 -2.05 14.81
CA GLU A 111 11.76 -2.72 16.07
C GLU A 111 10.38 -2.33 16.58
N TRP A 112 9.56 -3.33 16.87
CA TRP A 112 8.23 -3.15 17.42
C TRP A 112 8.37 -3.19 18.93
N THR A 113 8.02 -2.08 19.58
CA THR A 113 7.82 -2.08 21.03
C THR A 113 6.41 -2.61 21.27
N GLU A 114 6.32 -3.80 21.87
CA GLU A 114 5.05 -4.28 22.45
C GLU A 114 4.51 -3.27 23.49
#